data_AF-A0A958NAJ8-F1
#
_entry.id   AF-A0A958NAJ8-F1
#
_cell.length_a   1.000
_cell.length_b   1.000
_cell.length_c   1.000
_cell.angle_alpha   90.00
_cell.angle_beta   90.00
_cell.angle_gamma   90.00
#
_symmetry.space_group_name_H-M   'P 1'
#
loop_
_entity.id
_entity.type
_entity.pdbx_description
1 polymer ?
#
loop_
_entity_poly.entity_id
_entity_poly.type
_entity_poly.pdbx_seq_one_letter_code
_entity_poly.pdbx_strand_id
1 'polypeptide(L)'
;MRDLTNFIAHPNETLSDVFKKMEKNEHGIIFVCEDSGMFIGVATDGDIRRSLLATRDMDMPIVNCVNRDCVTASSQDSREYVLKLLDHRVHVVPILDSDSRIVDFASNRFFPLAPERAVVVRSAAPVRISFGGGGTDLTHFFVSNEMGAVLSATIRRYSYCTLIKRSDRKIVIRSSDIDAKIETDNLGELQKDDRFSLIGAVLELIQPCFGFELDIRSEFEVGSG
;
A
#
# COMPACT_ATOMS: atom_id res chain seq x y z
N MET A 1 6.29 17.35 3.03
CA MET A 1 5.98 17.93 1.72
C MET A 1 7.31 18.10 1.01
N ARG A 2 7.45 17.59 -0.22
CA ARG A 2 8.73 17.52 -0.94
C ARG A 2 9.08 18.90 -1.51
N ASP A 3 10.36 19.26 -1.49
CA ASP A 3 10.83 20.48 -2.15
C ASP A 3 10.91 20.23 -3.67
N LEU A 4 10.02 20.87 -4.42
CA LEU A 4 9.93 20.77 -5.87
C LEU A 4 10.64 21.92 -6.60
N THR A 5 11.36 22.79 -5.88
CA THR A 5 11.95 24.02 -6.45
C THR A 5 12.89 23.73 -7.63
N ASN A 6 13.70 22.67 -7.55
CA ASN A 6 14.60 22.24 -8.64
C ASN A 6 13.93 21.36 -9.70
N PHE A 7 12.65 21.05 -9.53
CA PHE A 7 11.87 20.27 -10.48
C PHE A 7 10.92 21.15 -11.31
N ILE A 8 10.76 22.43 -10.99
CA ILE A 8 9.81 23.32 -11.67
C ILE A 8 10.57 24.38 -12.48
N ALA A 9 10.15 24.61 -13.71
CA ALA A 9 10.63 25.68 -14.58
C ALA A 9 9.47 26.48 -15.18
N HIS A 10 9.69 27.78 -15.37
CA HIS A 10 8.79 28.64 -16.12
C HIS A 10 8.95 28.36 -17.64
N PRO A 11 7.88 28.42 -18.46
CA PRO A 11 7.92 28.10 -19.90
C PRO A 11 8.97 28.87 -20.71
N ASN A 12 9.29 30.10 -20.28
CA ASN A 12 10.27 30.97 -20.94
C ASN A 12 11.70 30.80 -20.41
N GLU A 13 11.95 29.90 -19.45
CA GLU A 13 13.33 29.60 -19.04
C GLU A 13 14.11 28.94 -20.17
N THR A 14 15.38 29.33 -20.30
CA THR A 14 16.29 28.77 -21.31
C THR A 14 16.65 27.32 -20.97
N LEU A 15 17.04 26.53 -21.98
CA LEU A 15 17.54 25.18 -21.72
C LEU A 15 18.76 25.19 -20.80
N SER A 16 19.65 26.18 -20.91
CA SER A 16 20.80 26.33 -20.02
C SER A 16 20.40 26.45 -18.54
N ASP A 17 19.34 27.19 -18.21
CA ASP A 17 18.87 27.32 -16.83
C ASP A 17 18.15 26.06 -16.34
N VAL A 18 17.38 25.43 -17.24
CA VAL A 18 16.74 24.14 -16.95
C VAL A 18 17.76 23.04 -16.70
N PHE A 19 18.85 22.98 -17.47
CA PHE A 19 19.91 22.00 -17.23
C PHE A 19 20.57 22.17 -15.86
N LYS A 20 20.77 23.40 -15.39
CA LYS A 20 21.26 23.64 -14.00
C LYS A 20 20.30 23.09 -12.95
N LYS A 21 18.99 23.17 -13.19
CA LYS A 21 17.96 22.60 -12.30
C LYS A 21 17.95 21.06 -12.38
N MET A 22 18.05 20.51 -13.59
CA MET A 22 18.09 19.05 -13.82
C MET A 22 19.34 18.39 -13.25
N GLU A 23 20.49 19.06 -13.33
CA GLU A 23 21.73 18.59 -12.70
C GLU A 23 21.58 18.56 -11.17
N LYS A 24 21.01 19.62 -10.58
CA LYS A 24 20.74 19.67 -9.13
C LYS A 24 19.70 18.66 -8.66
N ASN A 25 18.74 18.34 -9.50
CA ASN A 25 17.69 17.40 -9.14
C ASN A 25 18.11 15.94 -9.38
N GLU A 26 19.16 15.66 -10.16
CA GLU A 26 19.72 14.32 -10.45
C GLU A 26 18.74 13.33 -11.12
N HIS A 27 17.55 13.79 -11.53
CA HIS A 27 16.51 12.91 -12.07
C HIS A 27 16.33 13.03 -13.58
N GLY A 28 16.89 14.07 -14.20
CA GLY A 28 16.74 14.30 -15.64
C GLY A 28 15.30 14.61 -16.04
N ILE A 29 14.53 15.20 -15.13
CA ILE A 29 13.11 15.55 -15.27
C ILE A 29 12.90 17.01 -14.87
N ILE A 30 12.07 17.73 -15.61
CA ILE A 30 11.56 19.04 -15.23
C ILE A 30 10.06 19.14 -15.55
N PHE A 31 9.31 19.79 -14.67
CA PHE A 31 7.91 20.13 -14.83
C PHE A 31 7.82 21.60 -15.21
N VAL A 32 7.08 21.90 -16.27
CA VAL A 32 6.91 23.27 -16.74
C VAL A 32 5.56 23.79 -16.28
N CYS A 33 5.57 24.92 -15.58
CA CYS A 33 4.38 25.54 -15.00
C CYS A 33 4.33 27.03 -15.38
N GLU A 34 3.13 27.58 -15.58
CA GLU A 34 2.93 29.02 -15.77
C GLU A 34 3.11 29.81 -14.46
N ASP A 35 3.19 31.14 -14.56
CA ASP A 35 3.22 32.06 -13.41
C ASP A 35 2.04 31.88 -12.45
N SER A 36 0.90 31.39 -12.94
CA SER A 36 -0.29 31.07 -12.16
C SER A 36 -0.15 29.81 -11.28
N GLY A 37 0.95 29.06 -11.46
CA GLY A 37 1.18 27.73 -10.90
C GLY A 37 0.55 26.59 -11.70
N MET A 38 -0.13 26.89 -12.81
CA MET A 38 -0.78 25.89 -13.65
C MET A 38 0.26 25.01 -14.35
N PHE A 39 0.11 23.70 -14.22
CA PHE A 39 0.99 22.71 -14.87
C PHE A 39 0.74 22.65 -16.38
N ILE A 40 1.80 22.76 -17.18
CA ILE A 40 1.75 22.71 -18.65
C ILE A 40 2.16 21.33 -19.18
N GLY A 41 3.20 20.73 -18.59
CA GLY A 41 3.72 19.45 -19.04
C GLY A 41 5.09 19.09 -18.46
N VAL A 42 5.63 17.97 -18.94
CA VAL A 42 6.93 17.42 -18.53
C VAL A 42 7.93 17.56 -19.66
N ALA A 43 9.18 17.84 -19.32
CA ALA A 43 10.31 17.61 -20.20
C ALA A 43 11.35 16.71 -19.50
N THR A 44 11.88 15.75 -20.25
CA THR A 44 12.97 14.87 -19.80
C THR A 44 14.23 15.11 -20.63
N ASP A 45 15.37 14.56 -20.20
CA ASP A 45 16.59 14.55 -21.02
C ASP A 45 16.34 14.03 -22.44
N GLY A 46 15.42 13.06 -22.59
CA GLY A 46 15.05 12.51 -23.89
C GLY A 46 14.32 13.50 -24.79
N ASP A 47 13.46 14.36 -24.23
CA ASP A 47 12.75 15.40 -24.98
C ASP A 47 13.70 16.54 -25.35
N ILE A 48 14.47 17.05 -24.38
CA ILE A 48 15.40 18.15 -24.58
C ILE A 48 16.50 17.75 -25.58
N ARG A 49 17.07 16.56 -25.45
CA ARG A 49 18.06 16.03 -26.40
C ARG A 49 17.49 15.92 -27.82
N ARG A 50 16.24 15.50 -27.98
CA ARG A 50 15.59 15.42 -29.31
C ARG A 50 15.43 16.81 -29.93
N SER A 51 14.99 17.79 -29.15
CA SER A 51 14.87 19.18 -29.62
C SER A 51 16.22 19.80 -29.97
N LEU A 52 17.24 19.62 -29.13
CA LEU A 52 18.59 20.14 -29.38
C LEU A 52 19.24 19.58 -30.64
N LEU A 53 19.00 18.30 -30.95
CA LEU A 53 19.49 17.70 -32.19
C LEU A 53 18.82 18.31 -33.44
N ALA A 54 17.61 18.84 -33.30
CA ALA A 54 16.87 19.48 -34.39
C ALA A 54 17.19 20.97 -34.55
N THR A 55 17.21 21.76 -33.46
CA THR A 55 17.35 23.22 -33.50
C THR A 55 18.79 23.70 -33.32
N ARG A 56 19.61 22.94 -32.58
CA ARG A 56 20.97 23.32 -32.15
C ARG A 56 21.05 24.65 -31.39
N ASP A 57 19.97 25.03 -30.70
CA ASP A 57 19.88 26.27 -29.93
C ASP A 57 19.75 25.96 -28.44
N MET A 58 20.73 26.39 -27.65
CA MET A 58 20.78 26.19 -26.19
C MET A 58 20.04 27.27 -25.41
N ASP A 59 19.71 28.39 -26.05
CA ASP A 59 19.01 29.52 -25.43
C ASP A 59 17.50 29.47 -25.71
N MET A 60 17.04 28.44 -26.43
CA MET A 60 15.62 28.25 -26.71
C MET A 60 14.80 28.06 -25.42
N PRO A 61 13.56 28.58 -25.37
CA PRO A 61 12.64 28.36 -24.27
C PRO A 61 12.27 26.88 -24.07
N ILE A 62 12.20 26.43 -22.81
CA ILE A 62 11.86 25.03 -22.45
C ILE A 62 10.47 24.60 -22.93
N VAL A 63 9.52 25.53 -23.07
CA VAL A 63 8.16 25.23 -23.55
C VAL A 63 8.15 24.53 -24.92
N ASN A 64 9.20 24.72 -25.73
CA ASN A 64 9.34 24.09 -27.04
C ASN A 64 9.80 22.63 -26.97
N CYS A 65 10.25 22.16 -25.81
CA CYS A 65 10.69 20.78 -25.56
C CYS A 65 9.69 19.99 -24.71
N VAL A 66 8.63 20.62 -24.22
CA VAL A 66 7.67 19.99 -23.29
C VAL A 66 6.77 18.99 -24.01
N ASN A 67 6.64 17.81 -23.41
CA ASN A 67 5.56 16.89 -23.69
C ASN A 67 4.30 17.30 -22.90
N ARG A 68 3.31 17.84 -23.62
CA ARG A 68 2.01 18.25 -23.05
C ARG A 68 1.05 17.06 -22.88
N ASP A 69 1.19 16.03 -23.71
CA ASP A 69 0.38 14.81 -23.67
C ASP A 69 0.96 13.78 -22.67
N CYS A 70 1.43 14.28 -21.52
CA CYS A 70 1.97 13.43 -20.46
C CYS A 70 0.83 12.83 -19.62
N VAL A 71 1.05 11.62 -19.11
CA VAL A 71 0.10 10.96 -18.21
C VAL A 71 0.23 11.60 -16.83
N THR A 72 -0.88 12.11 -16.30
CA THR A 72 -0.96 12.77 -14.99
C THR A 72 -1.89 11.99 -14.04
N ALA A 73 -1.76 12.26 -12.76
CA ALA A 73 -2.64 11.73 -11.71
C ALA A 73 -3.12 12.84 -10.77
N SER A 74 -4.24 12.62 -10.10
CA SER A 74 -4.73 13.51 -9.04
C SER A 74 -4.06 13.21 -7.70
N SER A 75 -3.92 14.22 -6.85
CA SER A 75 -3.50 14.07 -5.45
C SER A 75 -4.47 13.23 -4.61
N GLN A 76 -5.69 13.00 -5.10
CA GLN A 76 -6.70 12.14 -4.48
C GLN A 76 -6.65 10.69 -4.99
N ASP A 77 -5.90 10.41 -6.05
CA ASP A 77 -5.82 9.07 -6.60
C ASP A 77 -5.09 8.11 -5.66
N SER A 78 -5.49 6.83 -5.71
CA SER A 78 -4.81 5.81 -4.93
C SER A 78 -3.39 5.57 -5.46
N ARG A 79 -2.46 5.24 -4.55
CA ARG A 79 -1.08 4.92 -4.91
C ARG A 79 -1.03 3.77 -5.92
N GLU A 80 -1.84 2.74 -5.72
CA GLU A 80 -1.92 1.57 -6.58
C GLU A 80 -2.33 1.96 -8.00
N TYR A 81 -3.22 2.93 -8.15
CA TYR A 81 -3.59 3.46 -9.45
C TYR A 81 -2.42 4.23 -10.09
N VAL A 82 -1.79 5.16 -9.36
CA VAL A 82 -0.63 5.94 -9.87
C VAL A 82 0.52 5.03 -10.28
N LEU A 83 0.79 3.96 -9.52
CA LEU A 83 1.82 2.98 -9.86
C LEU A 83 1.48 2.14 -11.10
N LYS A 84 0.20 1.92 -11.41
CA LYS A 84 -0.22 1.24 -12.65
C LYS A 84 -0.07 2.13 -13.88
N LEU A 85 -0.07 3.45 -13.71
CA LEU A 85 0.18 4.38 -14.81
C LEU A 85 1.65 4.35 -15.26
N LEU A 86 2.56 4.02 -14.35
CA LEU A 86 3.97 3.82 -14.67
C LEU A 86 4.17 2.50 -15.41
N ASP A 87 4.85 2.55 -16.55
CA ASP A 87 5.19 1.36 -17.34
C ASP A 87 6.51 1.56 -18.11
N HIS A 88 6.72 0.73 -19.14
CA HIS A 88 7.89 0.81 -20.01
C HIS A 88 7.92 2.05 -20.92
N ARG A 89 6.81 2.78 -21.07
CA ARG A 89 6.67 4.01 -21.86
C ARG A 89 6.54 5.26 -20.99
N VAL A 90 5.86 5.13 -19.85
CA VAL A 90 5.59 6.21 -18.91
C VAL A 90 6.53 6.05 -17.71
N HIS A 91 7.60 6.86 -17.71
CA HIS A 91 8.63 6.81 -16.65
C HIS A 91 8.38 7.81 -15.52
N VAL A 92 7.47 8.76 -15.73
CA VAL A 92 7.17 9.87 -14.82
C VAL A 92 5.68 10.17 -14.92
N VAL A 93 5.03 10.31 -13.76
CA VAL A 93 3.63 10.72 -13.63
C VAL A 93 3.57 11.92 -12.68
N PRO A 94 3.30 13.14 -13.18
CA PRO A 94 3.03 14.30 -12.35
C PRO A 94 1.74 14.11 -11.54
N ILE A 95 1.75 14.52 -10.27
CA ILE A 95 0.60 14.49 -9.38
C ILE A 95 0.10 15.91 -9.18
N LEU A 96 -1.16 16.16 -9.56
CA LEU A 96 -1.78 17.48 -9.58
C LEU A 96 -2.87 17.59 -8.51
N ASP A 97 -3.04 18.79 -7.96
CA ASP A 97 -4.21 19.11 -7.11
C ASP A 97 -5.47 19.41 -7.95
N SER A 98 -6.55 19.80 -7.27
CA SER A 98 -7.82 20.18 -7.92
C SER A 98 -7.73 21.40 -8.82
N ASP A 99 -6.72 22.25 -8.61
CA ASP A 99 -6.49 23.49 -9.36
C ASP A 99 -5.47 23.27 -10.50
N SER A 100 -5.14 22.00 -10.81
CA SER A 100 -4.15 21.61 -11.83
C SER A 100 -2.74 22.16 -11.57
N ARG A 101 -2.39 22.31 -10.29
CA ARG A 101 -1.03 22.65 -9.86
C ARG A 101 -0.28 21.40 -9.46
N ILE A 102 1.01 21.35 -9.76
CA ILE A 102 1.85 20.22 -9.39
C ILE A 102 2.13 20.22 -7.88
N VAL A 103 1.83 19.09 -7.24
CA VAL A 103 2.04 18.90 -5.79
C VAL A 103 3.05 17.80 -5.47
N ASP A 104 3.22 16.82 -6.35
CA ASP A 104 4.25 15.77 -6.27
C ASP A 104 4.43 15.09 -7.63
N PHE A 105 5.26 14.06 -7.71
CA PHE A 105 5.37 13.19 -8.88
C PHE A 105 5.78 11.76 -8.50
N ALA A 106 5.45 10.80 -9.36
CA ALA A 106 5.91 9.43 -9.27
C ALA A 106 6.85 9.11 -10.44
N SER A 107 7.94 8.37 -10.19
CA SER A 107 8.85 7.91 -11.24
C SER A 107 9.36 6.50 -10.96
N ASN A 108 9.69 5.73 -12.00
CA ASN A 108 10.30 4.40 -11.89
C ASN A 108 11.65 4.43 -11.15
N ARG A 109 12.38 5.54 -11.21
CA ARG A 109 13.66 5.72 -10.50
C ARG A 109 13.50 6.26 -9.09
N PHE A 110 12.34 6.84 -8.80
CA PHE A 110 12.07 7.52 -7.55
C PHE A 110 10.63 7.31 -7.17
N PHE A 111 10.41 6.21 -6.44
CA PHE A 111 9.12 5.98 -5.81
C PHE A 111 8.99 6.94 -4.63
N PRO A 112 7.98 7.82 -4.59
CA PRO A 112 7.68 8.55 -3.36
C PRO A 112 7.39 7.52 -2.28
N LEU A 113 8.32 7.37 -1.32
CA LEU A 113 8.07 6.70 -0.06
C LEU A 113 7.11 7.61 0.71
N ALA A 114 5.80 7.48 0.46
CA ALA A 114 4.83 7.90 1.45
C ALA A 114 5.16 7.17 2.76
N PRO A 115 4.88 7.76 3.94
CA PRO A 115 5.05 7.05 5.20
C PRO A 115 4.34 5.71 5.08
N GLU A 116 5.06 4.64 5.39
CA GLU A 116 4.59 3.26 5.29
C GLU A 116 3.22 3.17 5.96
N ARG A 117 2.16 2.95 5.18
CA ARG A 117 0.83 2.70 5.73
C ARG A 117 0.93 1.38 6.50
N ALA A 118 0.25 1.30 7.64
CA ALA A 118 0.25 0.09 8.45
C ALA A 118 -0.11 -1.13 7.57
N VAL A 119 0.68 -2.20 7.66
CA VAL A 119 0.42 -3.43 6.91
C VAL A 119 -0.83 -4.06 7.49
N VAL A 120 -1.91 -4.11 6.70
CA VAL A 120 -3.20 -4.70 7.11
C VAL A 120 -3.42 -6.01 6.37
N VAL A 121 -3.66 -7.08 7.13
CA VAL A 121 -4.04 -8.42 6.63
C VAL A 121 -5.47 -8.69 7.06
N ARG A 122 -6.31 -9.13 6.13
CA ARG A 122 -7.70 -9.54 6.42
C ARG A 122 -7.91 -10.97 5.98
N SER A 123 -8.55 -11.76 6.83
CA SER A 123 -8.93 -13.14 6.53
C SER A 123 -10.37 -13.41 6.98
N ALA A 124 -10.97 -14.44 6.37
CA ALA A 124 -12.28 -14.94 6.76
C ALA A 124 -12.28 -16.48 6.67
N ALA A 125 -12.88 -17.13 7.66
CA ALA A 125 -13.10 -18.57 7.69
C ALA A 125 -14.61 -18.86 7.66
N PRO A 126 -15.10 -19.74 6.76
CA PRO A 126 -16.50 -20.11 6.72
C PRO A 126 -16.89 -21.00 7.91
N VAL A 127 -18.13 -20.86 8.36
CA VAL A 127 -18.70 -21.75 9.38
C VAL A 127 -18.96 -23.12 8.78
N ARG A 128 -18.55 -24.14 9.52
CA ARG A 128 -18.83 -25.54 9.25
C ARG A 128 -19.82 -26.08 10.27
N ILE A 129 -20.89 -26.70 9.80
CA ILE A 129 -21.84 -27.47 10.60
C ILE A 129 -21.50 -28.95 10.44
N SER A 130 -21.29 -29.65 11.55
CA SER A 130 -21.10 -31.09 11.60
C SER A 130 -22.43 -31.78 11.94
N PHE A 131 -22.88 -32.71 11.09
CA PHE A 131 -24.12 -33.47 11.28
C PHE A 131 -23.88 -34.86 11.88
N GLY A 132 -22.71 -35.45 11.63
CA GLY A 132 -22.37 -36.78 12.12
C GLY A 132 -20.91 -37.11 11.84
N GLY A 133 -20.34 -38.03 12.62
CA GLY A 133 -18.92 -38.38 12.53
C GLY A 133 -17.98 -37.56 13.41
N GLY A 134 -18.48 -36.51 14.09
CA GLY A 134 -17.71 -35.73 15.07
C GLY A 134 -16.36 -35.24 14.53
N GLY A 135 -15.31 -35.32 15.37
CA GLY A 135 -13.94 -34.96 14.99
C GLY A 135 -13.14 -36.10 14.35
N THR A 136 -13.79 -37.09 13.72
CA THR A 136 -13.07 -38.22 13.09
C THR A 136 -12.24 -37.82 11.87
N ASP A 137 -12.48 -36.63 11.34
CA ASP A 137 -11.68 -35.98 10.29
C ASP A 137 -10.47 -35.19 10.83
N LEU A 138 -10.33 -35.05 12.15
CA LEU A 138 -9.13 -34.46 12.75
C LEU A 138 -7.93 -35.36 12.43
N THR A 139 -6.83 -34.76 11.99
CA THR A 139 -5.63 -35.48 11.52
C THR A 139 -5.17 -36.55 12.51
N HIS A 140 -5.14 -36.23 13.80
CA HIS A 140 -4.74 -37.19 14.83
C HIS A 140 -5.68 -38.40 14.88
N PHE A 141 -7.01 -38.18 14.88
CA PHE A 141 -7.97 -39.28 14.93
C PHE A 141 -7.88 -40.16 13.68
N PHE A 142 -7.89 -39.53 12.50
CA PHE A 142 -7.85 -40.23 11.22
C PHE A 142 -6.59 -41.09 11.09
N VAL A 143 -5.42 -40.53 11.46
CA VAL A 143 -4.14 -41.24 11.40
C VAL A 143 -4.08 -42.40 12.40
N SER A 144 -4.59 -42.21 13.62
CA SER A 144 -4.56 -43.26 14.66
C SER A 144 -5.53 -44.43 14.41
N ASN A 145 -6.65 -44.18 13.72
CA ASN A 145 -7.72 -45.19 13.55
C ASN A 145 -7.80 -45.73 12.12
N GLU A 146 -6.96 -45.25 11.20
CA GLU A 146 -6.94 -45.59 9.77
C GLU A 146 -8.28 -45.39 9.02
N MET A 147 -9.27 -44.79 9.70
CA MET A 147 -10.60 -44.54 9.18
C MET A 147 -11.24 -43.35 9.92
N GLY A 148 -11.94 -42.52 9.17
CA GLY A 148 -12.79 -41.43 9.67
C GLY A 148 -13.85 -41.12 8.63
N ALA A 149 -15.06 -40.79 9.08
CA ALA A 149 -16.17 -40.47 8.20
C ALA A 149 -16.99 -39.36 8.83
N VAL A 150 -17.07 -38.21 8.16
CA VAL A 150 -17.80 -37.04 8.64
C VAL A 150 -18.82 -36.58 7.61
N LEU A 151 -20.04 -36.32 8.07
CA LEU A 151 -21.06 -35.61 7.33
C LEU A 151 -21.10 -34.17 7.84
N SER A 152 -20.72 -33.20 7.00
CA SER A 152 -20.70 -31.78 7.36
C SER A 152 -21.02 -30.89 6.15
N ALA A 153 -21.49 -29.67 6.40
CA ALA A 153 -21.68 -28.65 5.37
C ALA A 153 -21.16 -27.30 5.84
N THR A 154 -20.70 -26.47 4.90
CA THR A 154 -20.44 -25.06 5.18
C THR A 154 -21.68 -24.23 4.91
N ILE A 155 -21.89 -23.21 5.74
CA ILE A 155 -22.96 -22.24 5.52
C ILE A 155 -22.36 -20.87 5.21
N ARG A 156 -23.17 -19.97 4.65
CA ARG A 156 -22.78 -18.58 4.38
C ARG A 156 -22.77 -17.75 5.67
N ARG A 157 -21.99 -18.18 6.64
CA ARG A 157 -21.62 -17.48 7.87
C ARG A 157 -20.11 -17.54 8.01
N TYR A 158 -19.50 -16.51 8.56
CA TYR A 158 -18.05 -16.39 8.61
C TYR A 158 -17.55 -15.90 9.97
N SER A 159 -16.32 -16.30 10.30
CA SER A 159 -15.48 -15.59 11.26
C SER A 159 -14.45 -14.78 10.50
N TYR A 160 -14.29 -13.51 10.87
CA TYR A 160 -13.41 -12.54 10.26
C TYR A 160 -12.29 -12.17 11.22
N CYS A 161 -11.12 -11.95 10.65
CA CYS A 161 -9.95 -11.51 11.38
C CYS A 161 -9.26 -10.39 10.58
N THR A 162 -8.97 -9.28 11.25
CA THR A 162 -8.14 -8.19 10.71
C THR A 162 -6.91 -8.02 11.58
N LEU A 163 -5.74 -8.18 10.98
CA LEU A 163 -4.46 -7.95 11.64
C LEU A 163 -3.82 -6.69 11.08
N ILE A 164 -3.44 -5.75 11.94
CA ILE A 164 -2.69 -4.55 11.60
C ILE A 164 -1.31 -4.67 12.22
N LYS A 165 -0.26 -4.77 11.39
CA LYS A 165 1.12 -4.77 11.87
C LYS A 165 1.46 -3.41 12.48
N ARG A 166 2.06 -3.42 13.66
CA ARG A 166 2.55 -2.23 14.35
C ARG A 166 4.06 -2.08 14.18
N SER A 167 4.55 -0.86 14.38
CA SER A 167 5.98 -0.54 14.40
C SER A 167 6.64 -0.82 15.76
N ASP A 168 5.85 -0.91 16.83
CA ASP A 168 6.30 -1.30 18.17
C ASP A 168 6.09 -2.80 18.43
N ARG A 169 6.38 -3.24 19.66
CA ARG A 169 6.19 -4.64 20.12
C ARG A 169 4.83 -4.89 20.75
N LYS A 170 3.95 -3.88 20.78
CA LYS A 170 2.68 -3.97 21.47
C LYS A 170 1.74 -4.92 20.73
N ILE A 171 1.06 -5.77 21.49
CA ILE A 171 0.04 -6.70 21.03
C ILE A 171 -1.30 -6.19 21.55
N VAL A 172 -2.26 -5.98 20.65
CA VAL A 172 -3.63 -5.62 20.98
C VAL A 172 -4.54 -6.62 20.33
N ILE A 173 -5.41 -7.28 21.11
CA ILE A 173 -6.39 -8.21 20.56
C ILE A 173 -7.76 -7.76 21.03
N ARG A 174 -8.70 -7.69 20.09
CA ARG A 174 -10.10 -7.34 20.31
C ARG A 174 -10.96 -8.42 19.70
N SER A 175 -11.92 -8.91 20.46
CA SER A 175 -12.94 -9.79 19.91
C SER A 175 -14.30 -9.17 20.19
N SER A 176 -15.03 -8.88 19.12
CA SER A 176 -16.40 -8.38 19.21
C SER A 176 -17.36 -9.45 19.71
N ASP A 177 -16.99 -10.73 19.55
CA ASP A 177 -17.85 -11.88 19.83
C ASP A 177 -17.98 -12.17 21.32
N ILE A 178 -16.91 -11.89 22.07
CA ILE A 178 -16.83 -12.10 23.52
C ILE A 178 -16.75 -10.78 24.29
N ASP A 179 -16.98 -9.65 23.61
CA ASP A 179 -16.85 -8.29 24.14
C ASP A 179 -15.61 -8.10 25.02
N ALA A 180 -14.45 -8.50 24.49
CA ALA A 180 -13.21 -8.53 25.23
C ALA A 180 -12.06 -7.88 24.45
N LYS A 181 -11.15 -7.28 25.21
CA LYS A 181 -9.94 -6.66 24.71
C LYS A 181 -8.77 -6.94 25.65
N ILE A 182 -7.63 -7.29 25.09
CA ILE A 182 -6.37 -7.44 25.80
C ILE A 182 -5.28 -6.62 25.12
N GLU A 183 -4.44 -5.98 25.93
CA GLU A 183 -3.27 -5.24 25.48
C GLU A 183 -2.07 -5.71 26.31
N THR A 184 -0.99 -6.10 25.64
CA THR A 184 0.24 -6.55 26.31
C THR A 184 1.45 -6.33 25.41
N ASP A 185 2.64 -6.23 25.99
CA ASP A 185 3.91 -6.21 25.27
C ASP A 185 4.57 -7.61 25.24
N ASN A 186 3.95 -8.60 25.90
CA ASN A 186 4.47 -9.95 26.04
C ASN A 186 3.38 -11.00 25.76
N LEU A 187 3.66 -11.87 24.79
CA LEU A 187 2.74 -12.94 24.40
C LEU A 187 2.37 -13.89 25.55
N GLY A 188 3.28 -14.10 26.51
CA GLY A 188 3.02 -14.94 27.68
C GLY A 188 1.96 -14.39 28.64
N GLU A 189 1.63 -13.10 28.59
CA GLU A 189 0.55 -12.54 29.40
C GLU A 189 -0.84 -12.83 28.83
N LEU A 190 -0.92 -13.16 27.54
CA LEU A 190 -2.16 -13.51 26.87
C LEU A 190 -2.79 -14.79 27.44
N GLN A 191 -1.96 -15.68 27.97
CA GLN A 191 -2.34 -16.94 28.62
C GLN A 191 -3.07 -16.75 29.96
N LYS A 192 -2.99 -15.55 30.56
CA LYS A 192 -3.65 -15.27 31.85
C LYS A 192 -5.15 -14.97 31.70
N ASP A 193 -5.62 -14.77 30.47
CA ASP A 193 -7.02 -14.50 30.17
C ASP A 193 -7.62 -15.69 29.43
N ASP A 194 -8.39 -16.52 30.14
CA ASP A 194 -9.02 -17.74 29.62
C ASP A 194 -9.88 -17.47 28.37
N ARG A 195 -10.41 -16.24 28.23
CA ARG A 195 -11.25 -15.83 27.09
C ARG A 195 -10.46 -15.80 25.77
N PHE A 196 -9.14 -15.64 25.82
CA PHE A 196 -8.26 -15.61 24.67
C PHE A 196 -7.39 -16.88 24.54
N SER A 197 -7.67 -17.93 25.32
CA SER A 197 -6.86 -19.17 25.37
C SER A 197 -6.55 -19.78 24.00
N LEU A 198 -7.55 -19.93 23.13
CA LEU A 198 -7.35 -20.47 21.78
C LEU A 198 -6.45 -19.57 20.92
N ILE A 199 -6.66 -18.26 20.99
CA ILE A 199 -5.87 -17.28 20.23
C ILE A 199 -4.44 -17.26 20.78
N GLY A 200 -4.27 -17.35 22.10
CA GLY A 200 -2.98 -17.47 22.77
C GLY A 200 -2.19 -18.69 22.31
N ALA A 201 -2.83 -19.86 22.25
CA ALA A 201 -2.19 -21.09 21.77
C ALA A 201 -1.70 -20.97 20.31
N VAL A 202 -2.51 -20.37 19.43
CA VAL A 202 -2.12 -20.14 18.02
C VAL A 202 -0.93 -19.17 17.94
N LEU A 203 -0.97 -18.08 18.68
CA LEU A 203 0.12 -17.12 18.68
C LEU A 203 1.39 -17.69 19.28
N GLU A 204 1.28 -18.54 20.30
CA GLU A 204 2.42 -19.24 20.91
C GLU A 204 3.07 -20.22 19.93
N LEU A 205 2.27 -20.86 19.08
CA LEU A 205 2.78 -21.71 18.00
C LEU A 205 3.51 -20.90 16.92
N ILE A 206 2.97 -19.73 16.56
CA ILE A 206 3.49 -18.90 15.47
C ILE A 206 4.71 -18.06 15.89
N GLN A 207 4.76 -17.60 17.15
CA GLN A 207 5.80 -16.70 17.69
C GLN A 207 6.07 -15.46 16.79
N PRO A 208 5.09 -14.57 16.59
CA PRO A 208 5.27 -13.40 15.73
C PRO A 208 6.40 -12.48 16.25
N CYS A 209 7.28 -12.06 15.34
CA CYS A 209 8.43 -11.22 15.66
C CYS A 209 8.15 -9.70 15.62
N PHE A 210 6.89 -9.29 15.60
CA PHE A 210 6.42 -7.90 15.49
C PHE A 210 5.19 -7.67 16.36
N GLY A 211 4.93 -6.42 16.77
CA GLY A 211 3.67 -6.03 17.42
C GLY A 211 2.53 -5.92 16.41
N PHE A 212 1.29 -6.09 16.87
CA PHE A 212 0.11 -6.08 16.00
C PHE A 212 -1.18 -5.72 16.75
N GLU A 213 -2.17 -5.24 16.01
CA GLU A 213 -3.57 -5.22 16.44
C GLU A 213 -4.33 -6.34 15.73
N LEU A 214 -5.11 -7.12 16.46
CA LEU A 214 -5.90 -8.24 15.96
C LEU A 214 -7.37 -8.03 16.33
N ASP A 215 -8.20 -7.71 15.35
CA ASP A 215 -9.65 -7.59 15.50
C ASP A 215 -10.34 -8.85 14.98
N ILE A 216 -11.10 -9.51 15.84
CA ILE A 216 -11.83 -10.75 15.55
C ILE A 216 -13.33 -10.50 15.71
N ARG A 217 -14.12 -11.06 14.78
CA ARG A 217 -15.58 -11.07 14.85
C ARG A 217 -16.16 -12.27 14.11
N SER A 218 -17.32 -12.73 14.50
CA SER A 218 -17.98 -13.92 13.99
C SER A 218 -19.47 -13.66 13.86
N GLU A 219 -20.08 -14.21 12.82
CA GLU A 219 -21.52 -14.04 12.55
C GLU A 219 -22.39 -15.08 13.29
N PHE A 220 -21.84 -15.69 14.33
CA PHE A 220 -22.44 -16.80 15.09
C PHE A 220 -21.91 -16.75 16.54
N GLU A 221 -22.69 -17.32 17.47
CA GLU A 221 -22.39 -17.25 18.90
C GLU A 221 -21.24 -18.18 19.30
N VAL A 222 -20.52 -17.81 20.35
CA VAL A 222 -19.49 -18.66 20.96
C VAL A 222 -20.13 -19.91 21.56
N GLY A 223 -19.55 -21.08 21.29
CA GLY A 223 -20.09 -22.36 21.77
C GLY A 223 -21.16 -22.98 20.87
N SER A 224 -21.34 -22.48 19.64
CA SER A 224 -22.27 -23.05 18.64
C SER A 224 -21.82 -24.39 18.02
N GLY A 225 -20.71 -24.96 18.47
CA GLY A 225 -20.04 -26.12 17.84
C GLY A 225 -19.61 -27.19 18.83
#